data_AF-J1EPL1-F1
#
_entry.id   AF-J1EPL1-F1
#
_cell.length_a   1.000
_cell.length_b   1.000
_cell.length_c   1.000
_cell.angle_alpha   90.00
_cell.angle_beta   90.00
_cell.angle_gamma   90.00
#
_symmetry.space_group_name_H-M   'P 1'
#
loop_
_entity.id
_entity.type
_entity.pdbx_description
1 polymer ?
#
loop_
_entity_poly.entity_id
_entity_poly.type
_entity_poly.pdbx_seq_one_letter_code
_entity_poly.pdbx_strand_id
1 'polypeptide(L)'
;MATSSWREKLAAYRHLPQVKPIPEPLRARLGEGRMLVPSPLDVDAAMRRVPAGRWTTVRALAADMAQAQGADVGCVVTTGIFATLVARAADEAEQLAEAQGAGAEQPDGTPYWRTLKADGSLNPKYPGGVERQMQRLEAEGHVIEQQGRLLRVQDPAVPAPVPRPRRRGVSAG
;
A
#
# COMPACT_ATOMS: atom_id res chain seq x y z
N MET A 1 13.14 -22.92 15.62
CA MET A 1 11.89 -22.19 15.91
C MET A 1 11.27 -21.81 14.58
N ALA A 2 10.02 -22.21 14.29
CA ALA A 2 9.36 -21.78 13.07
C ALA A 2 9.20 -20.25 13.10
N THR A 3 9.79 -19.54 12.15
CA THR A 3 9.57 -18.11 11.96
C THR A 3 8.13 -17.90 11.52
N SER A 4 7.39 -17.00 12.18
CA SER A 4 6.04 -16.64 11.74
C SER A 4 6.05 -16.16 10.28
N SER A 5 5.06 -16.61 9.51
CA SER A 5 4.80 -16.18 8.14
C SER A 5 4.59 -14.66 8.08
N TRP A 6 4.79 -14.08 6.90
CA TRP A 6 4.53 -12.65 6.71
C TRP A 6 3.04 -12.31 6.89
N ARG A 7 2.13 -13.20 6.52
CA ARG A 7 0.68 -13.05 6.79
C ARG A 7 0.37 -12.97 8.28
N GLU A 8 0.97 -13.82 9.10
CA GLU A 8 0.82 -13.74 10.57
C GLU A 8 1.36 -12.42 11.13
N LYS A 9 2.47 -11.91 10.57
CA LYS A 9 3.01 -10.60 10.95
C LYS A 9 2.06 -9.45 10.61
N LEU A 10 1.31 -9.52 9.50
CA LEU A 10 0.28 -8.52 9.19
C LEU A 10 -0.83 -8.51 10.26
N ALA A 11 -1.29 -9.70 10.68
CA ALA A 11 -2.36 -9.87 11.66
C ALA A 11 -1.95 -9.53 13.11
N ALA A 12 -0.65 -9.41 13.40
CA ALA A 12 -0.14 -9.12 14.74
C ALA A 12 -0.45 -7.68 15.21
N TYR A 13 -0.76 -6.75 14.30
CA TYR A 13 -1.02 -5.33 14.59
C TYR A 13 -2.46 -5.07 15.06
N ARG A 14 -2.90 -5.77 16.12
CA ARG A 14 -4.29 -5.73 16.62
C ARG A 14 -4.75 -4.37 17.15
N HIS A 15 -3.83 -3.46 17.44
CA HIS A 15 -4.12 -2.12 17.94
C HIS A 15 -4.38 -1.11 16.81
N LEU A 16 -4.26 -1.50 15.54
CA LEU A 16 -4.46 -0.64 14.38
C LEU A 16 -5.68 -1.10 13.57
N PRO A 17 -6.34 -0.21 12.80
CA PRO A 17 -6.03 1.22 12.61
C PRO A 17 -6.40 2.11 13.81
N GLN A 18 -5.82 3.31 13.88
CA GLN A 18 -6.18 4.35 14.85
C GLN A 18 -6.30 5.72 14.21
N VAL A 19 -7.31 6.50 14.61
CA VAL A 19 -7.44 7.91 14.26
C VAL A 19 -7.15 8.77 15.49
N LYS A 20 -6.01 9.47 15.49
CA LYS A 20 -5.50 10.25 16.61
C LYS A 20 -5.25 11.71 16.22
N PRO A 21 -5.16 12.68 17.15
CA PRO A 21 -4.78 14.05 16.81
C PRO A 21 -3.42 14.10 16.08
N ILE A 22 -3.26 15.06 15.18
CA ILE A 22 -1.97 15.29 14.52
C ILE A 22 -0.93 15.65 15.60
N PRO A 23 0.19 14.89 15.68
CA PRO A 23 1.25 15.18 16.64
C PRO A 23 1.80 16.60 16.47
N GLU A 24 2.07 17.28 17.58
CA GLU A 24 2.54 18.68 17.59
C GLU A 24 3.71 18.96 16.63
N PRO A 25 4.77 18.11 16.54
CA PRO A 25 5.86 18.34 15.60
C PRO A 25 5.47 18.32 14.11
N LEU A 26 4.30 17.76 13.78
CA LEU A 26 3.82 17.65 12.40
C LEU A 26 2.83 18.75 12.01
N ARG A 27 2.29 19.50 12.97
CA ARG A 27 1.21 20.49 12.73
C ARG A 27 1.65 21.65 11.86
N ALA A 28 2.91 22.09 11.97
CA ALA A 28 3.46 23.13 11.10
C ALA A 28 3.37 22.77 9.60
N ARG A 29 3.38 21.47 9.27
CA ARG A 29 3.33 20.98 7.89
C ARG A 29 1.96 20.44 7.47
N LEU A 30 1.23 19.84 8.41
CA LEU A 30 -0.02 19.12 8.13
C LEU A 30 -1.27 19.87 8.64
N GLY A 31 -1.10 20.95 9.38
CA GLY A 31 -2.19 21.66 10.06
C GLY A 31 -2.64 20.99 11.36
N GLU A 32 -3.70 21.55 11.93
CA GLU A 32 -4.46 20.94 13.01
C GLU A 32 -5.43 19.89 12.46
N GLY A 33 -5.83 18.93 13.29
CA GLY A 33 -6.80 17.90 12.91
C GLY A 33 -6.42 16.49 13.37
N ARG A 34 -6.91 15.49 12.66
CA ARG A 34 -6.82 14.07 12.97
C ARG A 34 -6.03 13.33 11.90
N MET A 35 -5.14 12.47 12.35
CA MET A 35 -4.31 11.59 11.53
C MET A 35 -4.75 10.13 11.68
N LEU A 36 -4.93 9.45 10.55
CA LEU A 36 -5.04 7.99 10.49
C LEU A 36 -3.65 7.35 10.54
N VAL A 37 -3.44 6.46 11.50
CA VAL A 37 -2.38 5.44 11.47
C VAL A 37 -3.04 4.14 10.98
N PRO A 38 -2.80 3.70 9.72
CA PRO A 38 -3.48 2.52 9.16
C PRO A 38 -2.97 1.24 9.79
N SER A 39 -3.70 0.12 9.66
CA SER A 39 -3.15 -1.23 9.90
C SER A 39 -2.46 -1.77 8.65
N PRO A 40 -1.62 -2.83 8.77
CA PRO A 40 -1.09 -3.50 7.58
C PRO A 40 -2.16 -4.12 6.70
N LEU A 41 -3.27 -4.59 7.29
CA LEU A 41 -4.40 -5.16 6.56
C LEU A 41 -5.19 -4.09 5.79
N ASP A 42 -5.31 -2.88 6.32
CA ASP A 42 -5.91 -1.76 5.58
C ASP A 42 -5.05 -1.41 4.35
N VAL A 43 -3.72 -1.40 4.52
CA VAL A 43 -2.76 -1.14 3.44
C VAL A 43 -2.83 -2.26 2.40
N ASP A 44 -2.90 -3.52 2.83
CA ASP A 44 -3.07 -4.67 1.94
C ASP A 44 -4.34 -4.54 1.09
N ALA A 45 -5.47 -4.30 1.75
CA ALA A 45 -6.75 -4.09 1.09
C ALA A 45 -6.72 -2.90 0.13
N ALA A 46 -6.00 -1.82 0.46
CA ALA A 46 -5.87 -0.65 -0.40
C ALA A 46 -4.99 -0.92 -1.63
N MET A 47 -3.88 -1.64 -1.47
CA MET A 47 -3.00 -2.05 -2.56
C MET A 47 -3.72 -3.00 -3.54
N ARG A 48 -4.54 -3.92 -3.02
CA ARG A 48 -5.36 -4.85 -3.83
C ARG A 48 -6.38 -4.15 -4.73
N ARG A 49 -6.82 -2.94 -4.37
CA ARG A 49 -7.79 -2.18 -5.18
C ARG A 49 -7.15 -1.48 -6.39
N VAL A 50 -5.83 -1.43 -6.49
CA VAL A 50 -5.15 -0.78 -7.62
C VAL A 50 -5.25 -1.71 -8.83
N PRO A 51 -5.99 -1.35 -9.89
CA PRO A 51 -6.26 -2.25 -11.01
C PRO A 51 -5.01 -2.43 -11.89
N ALA A 52 -5.03 -3.43 -12.76
CA ALA A 52 -3.95 -3.67 -13.73
C ALA A 52 -3.77 -2.48 -14.69
N GLY A 53 -2.52 -2.21 -15.07
CA GLY A 53 -2.18 -1.07 -15.93
C GLY A 53 -2.32 0.28 -15.23
N ARG A 54 -2.39 0.28 -13.90
CA ARG A 54 -2.48 1.48 -13.06
C ARG A 54 -1.51 1.38 -11.91
N TRP A 55 -1.06 2.54 -11.45
CA TRP A 55 -0.20 2.66 -10.28
C TRP A 55 -0.64 3.81 -9.37
N THR A 56 -0.20 3.75 -8.12
CA THR A 56 -0.46 4.76 -7.10
C THR A 56 0.76 4.98 -6.21
N THR A 57 0.67 5.89 -5.24
CA THR A 57 1.72 6.13 -4.25
C THR A 57 1.24 5.81 -2.83
N VAL A 58 2.17 5.51 -1.93
CA VAL A 58 1.86 5.43 -0.49
C VAL A 58 1.23 6.72 0.06
N ARG A 59 1.49 7.89 -0.56
CA ARG A 59 0.86 9.16 -0.20
C ARG A 59 -0.63 9.16 -0.58
N ALA A 60 -0.94 8.75 -1.81
CA ALA A 60 -2.31 8.66 -2.30
C ALA A 60 -3.11 7.61 -1.50
N LEU A 61 -2.54 6.44 -1.23
CA LEU A 61 -3.17 5.42 -0.38
C LEU A 61 -3.43 5.92 1.05
N ALA A 62 -2.48 6.64 1.64
CA ALA A 62 -2.67 7.20 2.98
C ALA A 62 -3.82 8.21 3.02
N ALA A 63 -3.92 9.09 2.02
CA ALA A 63 -5.01 10.06 1.91
C ALA A 63 -6.37 9.36 1.70
N ASP A 64 -6.42 8.36 0.82
CA ASP A 64 -7.61 7.56 0.55
C ASP A 64 -8.15 6.88 1.82
N MET A 65 -7.28 6.17 2.53
CA MET A 65 -7.66 5.51 3.79
C MET A 65 -8.08 6.51 4.86
N ALA A 66 -7.44 7.69 4.93
CA ALA A 66 -7.81 8.73 5.90
C ALA A 66 -9.23 9.25 5.64
N GLN A 67 -9.54 9.56 4.37
CA GLN A 67 -10.88 9.97 3.96
C GLN A 67 -11.93 8.90 4.30
N ALA A 68 -11.61 7.62 4.05
CA ALA A 68 -12.47 6.48 4.39
C ALA A 68 -12.86 6.41 5.87
N GLN A 69 -11.92 6.80 6.74
CA GLN A 69 -12.03 6.72 8.20
C GLN A 69 -12.44 8.05 8.84
N GLY A 70 -12.73 9.08 8.04
CA GLY A 70 -13.07 10.42 8.54
C GLY A 70 -11.93 11.12 9.28
N ALA A 71 -10.69 10.90 8.84
CA ALA A 71 -9.50 11.61 9.30
C ALA A 71 -9.06 12.66 8.26
N ASP A 72 -8.40 13.73 8.71
CA ASP A 72 -7.95 14.82 7.83
C ASP A 72 -6.71 14.42 7.02
N VAL A 73 -5.81 13.63 7.61
CA VAL A 73 -4.58 13.17 6.96
C VAL A 73 -4.27 11.71 7.29
N GLY A 74 -3.57 11.02 6.38
CA GLY A 74 -3.03 9.68 6.61
C GLY A 74 -1.55 9.69 6.94
N CYS A 75 -1.10 8.78 7.80
CA CYS A 75 0.32 8.60 8.12
C CYS A 75 1.05 7.92 6.94
N VAL A 76 1.65 8.73 6.07
CA VAL A 76 2.41 8.29 4.89
C VAL A 76 3.58 7.37 5.28
N VAL A 77 4.24 7.64 6.41
CA VAL A 77 5.38 6.85 6.89
C VAL A 77 4.95 5.43 7.27
N THR A 78 3.93 5.29 8.11
CA THR A 78 3.38 3.98 8.49
C THR A 78 2.85 3.24 7.27
N THR A 79 2.16 3.95 6.36
CA THR A 79 1.67 3.36 5.09
C THR A 79 2.82 2.76 4.28
N GLY A 80 3.96 3.44 4.15
CA GLY A 80 5.12 2.91 3.42
C GLY A 80 5.82 1.73 4.11
N ILE A 81 5.90 1.74 5.45
CA ILE A 81 6.41 0.60 6.23
C ILE A 81 5.53 -0.63 5.98
N PHE A 82 4.22 -0.46 6.09
CA PHE A 82 3.28 -1.57 5.90
C PHE A 82 3.13 -2.00 4.46
N ALA A 83 3.26 -1.11 3.47
CA ALA A 83 3.32 -1.51 2.06
C ALA A 83 4.50 -2.44 1.79
N THR A 84 5.65 -2.21 2.45
CA THR A 84 6.81 -3.12 2.37
C THR A 84 6.53 -4.46 3.04
N LEU A 85 5.85 -4.46 4.18
CA LEU A 85 5.45 -5.68 4.89
C LEU A 85 4.48 -6.52 4.06
N VAL A 86 3.49 -5.86 3.46
CA VAL A 86 2.51 -6.45 2.54
C VAL A 86 3.19 -7.02 1.30
N ALA A 87 4.14 -6.29 0.71
CA ALA A 87 4.89 -6.77 -0.45
C ALA A 87 5.62 -8.09 -0.16
N ARG A 88 6.24 -8.22 1.02
CA ARG A 88 6.88 -9.47 1.47
C ARG A 88 5.89 -10.60 1.68
N ALA A 89 4.69 -10.30 2.19
CA ALA A 89 3.62 -11.29 2.35
C ALA A 89 3.10 -11.79 1.00
N ALA A 90 2.96 -10.90 0.01
CA ALA A 90 2.54 -11.26 -1.34
C ALA A 90 3.60 -12.13 -2.04
N ASP A 91 4.88 -11.77 -1.90
CA ASP A 91 6.00 -12.53 -2.46
C ASP A 91 6.17 -13.92 -1.83
N GLU A 92 6.04 -14.04 -0.50
CA GLU A 92 6.03 -15.35 0.19
C GLU A 92 4.88 -16.24 -0.30
N ALA A 93 3.69 -15.67 -0.48
CA ALA A 93 2.54 -16.41 -0.98
C ALA A 93 2.74 -16.90 -2.44
N GLU A 94 3.34 -16.06 -3.29
CA GLU A 94 3.68 -16.42 -4.67
C GLU A 94 4.69 -17.57 -4.72
N GLN A 95 5.79 -17.48 -3.95
CA GLN A 95 6.81 -18.54 -3.87
C GLN A 95 6.25 -19.87 -3.34
N LEU A 96 5.35 -19.82 -2.36
CA LEU A 96 4.70 -21.03 -1.83
C LEU A 96 3.76 -21.67 -2.85
N ALA A 97 3.03 -20.87 -3.63
CA ALA A 97 2.16 -21.37 -4.69
C ALA A 97 2.98 -22.06 -5.80
N GLU A 98 4.07 -21.42 -6.23
CA GLU A 98 5.01 -21.99 -7.21
C GLU A 98 5.60 -23.32 -6.72
N ALA A 99 6.04 -23.38 -5.46
CA ALA A 99 6.60 -24.61 -4.86
C ALA A 99 5.59 -25.75 -4.77
N GLN A 100 4.28 -25.44 -4.69
CA GLN A 100 3.20 -26.42 -4.64
C GLN A 100 2.75 -26.89 -6.02
N GLY A 101 3.40 -26.42 -7.10
CA GLY A 101 3.03 -26.78 -8.48
C GLY A 101 1.68 -26.22 -8.91
N ALA A 102 1.12 -25.28 -8.16
CA ALA A 102 0.06 -24.44 -8.70
C ALA A 102 0.70 -23.64 -9.84
N GLY A 103 0.15 -23.76 -11.06
CA GLY A 103 0.62 -22.97 -12.20
C GLY A 103 0.61 -21.48 -11.88
N ALA A 104 1.25 -20.66 -12.71
CA ALA A 104 1.35 -19.21 -12.55
C ALA A 104 0.00 -18.44 -12.58
N GLU A 105 -1.14 -19.14 -12.50
CA GLU A 105 -2.45 -18.55 -12.21
C GLU A 105 -2.44 -18.04 -10.76
N GLN A 106 -2.08 -16.76 -10.64
CA GLN A 106 -1.88 -16.02 -9.39
C GLN A 106 -3.04 -16.21 -8.41
N PRO A 107 -2.81 -16.80 -7.22
CA PRO A 107 -3.82 -16.82 -6.17
C PRO A 107 -3.94 -15.42 -5.58
N ASP A 108 -5.02 -14.68 -5.88
CA ASP A 108 -5.46 -13.45 -5.19
C ASP A 108 -4.33 -12.68 -4.46
N GLY A 109 -3.26 -12.36 -5.18
CA GLY A 109 -2.04 -11.80 -4.63
C GLY A 109 -2.15 -10.29 -4.54
N THR A 110 -1.47 -9.65 -3.59
CA THR A 110 -1.44 -8.19 -3.53
C THR A 110 -0.49 -7.66 -4.61
N PRO A 111 -0.95 -6.83 -5.57
CA PRO A 111 -0.13 -6.34 -6.68
C PRO A 111 0.81 -5.22 -6.21
N TYR A 112 1.78 -5.58 -5.37
CA TYR A 112 2.55 -4.62 -4.61
C TYR A 112 3.40 -3.69 -5.48
N TRP A 113 3.78 -4.14 -6.68
CA TRP A 113 4.57 -3.37 -7.64
C TRP A 113 3.85 -2.09 -8.11
N ARG A 114 2.51 -2.07 -8.09
CA ARG A 114 1.68 -0.91 -8.45
C ARG A 114 1.70 0.23 -7.41
N THR A 115 2.30 0.01 -6.24
CA THR A 115 2.38 1.02 -5.17
C THR A 115 3.80 1.58 -5.06
N LEU A 116 3.99 2.81 -5.53
CA LEU A 116 5.26 3.53 -5.49
C LEU A 116 5.46 4.31 -4.18
N LYS A 117 6.67 4.82 -3.99
CA LYS A 117 6.99 5.72 -2.87
C LYS A 117 6.22 7.04 -2.96
N ALA A 118 6.23 7.79 -1.86
CA ALA A 118 5.47 9.03 -1.72
C ALA A 118 5.86 10.13 -2.71
N ASP A 119 7.03 10.01 -3.32
CA ASP A 119 7.58 10.90 -4.34
C ASP A 119 7.38 10.36 -5.77
N GLY A 120 6.75 9.19 -5.95
CA GLY A 120 6.57 8.55 -7.24
C GLY A 120 7.75 7.68 -7.71
N SER A 121 8.79 7.50 -6.89
CA SER A 121 9.89 6.59 -7.22
C SER A 121 9.58 5.12 -6.89
N LEU A 122 10.22 4.20 -7.61
CA LEU A 122 10.22 2.77 -7.29
C LEU A 122 10.81 2.52 -5.89
N ASN A 123 10.36 1.45 -5.24
CA ASN A 123 10.71 1.13 -3.87
C ASN A 123 11.78 0.03 -3.80
N PRO A 124 13.06 0.36 -3.48
CA PRO A 124 14.14 -0.63 -3.40
C PRO A 124 13.97 -1.65 -2.26
N LYS A 125 13.03 -1.42 -1.33
CA LYS A 125 12.75 -2.34 -0.22
C LYS A 125 11.76 -3.44 -0.57
N TYR A 126 11.13 -3.37 -1.74
CA TYR A 126 10.23 -4.43 -2.19
C TYR A 126 10.99 -5.70 -2.57
N PRO A 127 10.33 -6.86 -2.50
CA PRO A 127 10.93 -8.12 -2.92
C PRO A 127 11.42 -8.07 -4.37
N GLY A 128 12.66 -8.49 -4.59
CA GLY A 128 13.34 -8.43 -5.88
C GLY A 128 13.86 -7.03 -6.27
N GLY A 129 13.83 -6.06 -5.36
CA GLY A 129 14.41 -4.74 -5.60
C GLY A 129 13.63 -3.88 -6.61
N VAL A 130 14.30 -2.84 -7.13
CA VAL A 130 13.70 -1.94 -8.12
C VAL A 130 13.56 -2.62 -9.48
N GLU A 131 14.44 -3.57 -9.78
CA GLU A 131 14.50 -4.30 -11.05
C GLU A 131 13.24 -5.15 -11.24
N ARG A 132 12.87 -5.96 -10.23
CA ARG A 132 11.64 -6.77 -10.30
C ARG A 132 10.39 -5.90 -10.31
N GLN A 133 10.39 -4.80 -9.57
CA GLN A 133 9.26 -3.87 -9.59
C GLN A 133 9.09 -3.21 -10.96
N MET A 134 10.19 -2.77 -11.58
CA MET A 134 10.24 -2.20 -12.93
C MET A 134 9.68 -3.18 -13.95
N GLN A 135 10.21 -4.40 -13.99
CA GLN A 135 9.76 -5.45 -14.92
C GLN A 135 8.25 -5.72 -14.81
N ARG A 136 7.69 -5.76 -13.60
CA ARG A 136 6.25 -5.97 -13.40
C ARG A 136 5.40 -4.77 -13.82
N LEU A 137 5.91 -3.55 -13.66
CA LEU A 137 5.22 -2.34 -14.14
C LEU A 137 5.27 -2.25 -15.67
N GLU A 138 6.42 -2.54 -16.28
CA GLU A 138 6.59 -2.58 -17.74
C GLU A 138 5.73 -3.68 -18.39
N ALA A 139 5.59 -4.83 -17.74
CA ALA A 139 4.68 -5.90 -18.16
C ALA A 139 3.19 -5.47 -18.14
N GLU A 140 2.85 -4.43 -17.37
CA GLU A 140 1.52 -3.80 -17.37
C GLU A 140 1.43 -2.59 -18.32
N GLY A 141 2.47 -2.33 -19.11
CA GLY A 141 2.51 -1.28 -20.13
C GLY A 141 3.02 0.08 -19.64
N HIS A 142 3.60 0.16 -18.44
CA HIS A 142 4.16 1.41 -17.93
C HIS A 142 5.55 1.70 -18.47
N VAL A 143 5.82 2.99 -18.73
CA VAL A 143 7.17 3.46 -19.07
C VAL A 143 7.91 3.90 -17.81
N ILE A 144 9.08 3.31 -17.57
CA ILE A 144 9.94 3.65 -16.43
C ILE A 144 11.12 4.49 -16.90
N GLU A 145 11.30 5.66 -16.27
CA GLU A 145 12.38 6.57 -16.57
C GLU A 145 13.35 6.72 -15.40
N GLN A 146 14.64 6.85 -15.74
CA GLN A 146 15.66 7.22 -14.78
C GLN A 146 15.71 8.75 -14.61
N GLN A 147 15.40 9.22 -13.42
CA GLN A 147 15.53 10.61 -13.01
C GLN A 147 16.60 10.72 -11.94
N GLY A 148 17.83 11.02 -12.38
CA GLY A 148 19.02 11.01 -11.53
C GLY A 148 19.28 9.59 -11.00
N ARG A 149 19.21 9.42 -9.67
CA ARG A 149 19.41 8.11 -9.00
C ARG A 149 18.11 7.33 -8.78
N LEU A 150 16.96 7.88 -9.19
CA LEU A 150 15.65 7.29 -8.94
C LEU A 150 15.02 6.78 -10.24
N LEU A 151 14.33 5.65 -10.17
CA LEU A 151 13.45 5.17 -11.24
C LEU A 151 12.02 5.62 -10.91
N ARG A 152 11.30 6.13 -11.90
CA ARG A 152 9.93 6.67 -11.77
C ARG A 152 9.07 6.23 -12.95
N VAL A 153 7.76 6.08 -12.72
CA VAL A 153 6.82 5.87 -13.81
C VAL A 153 6.54 7.21 -14.49
N GLN A 154 6.63 7.25 -15.82
CA GLN A 154 6.37 8.45 -16.63
C GLN A 154 4.88 8.77 -16.72
N ASP A 155 4.04 7.74 -16.84
CA ASP A 155 2.58 7.87 -16.96
C ASP A 155 1.94 8.46 -15.70
N PRO A 156 0.83 9.20 -15.81
CA PRO A 156 0.17 9.77 -14.64
C PRO A 156 -0.35 8.69 -13.68
N ALA A 157 -0.10 8.89 -12.38
CA ALA A 157 -0.71 8.08 -11.32
C ALA A 157 -2.23 8.22 -11.34
N VAL A 158 -2.95 7.15 -11.03
CA VAL A 158 -4.36 7.28 -10.65
C VAL A 158 -4.48 7.55 -9.15
N PRO A 159 -5.43 8.41 -8.73
CA PRO A 159 -5.84 8.46 -7.35
C PRO A 159 -6.34 7.07 -6.93
N ALA A 160 -5.98 6.65 -5.71
CA ALA A 160 -6.48 5.39 -5.18
C ALA A 160 -8.02 5.43 -5.14
N PRO A 161 -8.70 4.31 -5.45
CA PRO A 161 -10.16 4.29 -5.51
C PRO A 161 -10.75 4.57 -4.14
N VAL A 162 -11.48 5.69 -4.04
CA VAL A 162 -12.16 6.15 -2.84
C VAL A 162 -13.13 5.07 -2.35
N PRO A 163 -13.00 4.55 -1.12
CA PRO A 163 -14.00 3.67 -0.57
C PRO A 163 -15.31 4.42 -0.46
N ARG A 164 -16.39 3.79 -0.95
CA ARG A 164 -17.73 4.31 -0.72
C ARG A 164 -17.93 4.41 0.80
N PRO A 165 -18.45 5.54 1.33
CA PRO A 165 -18.72 5.65 2.75
C PRO A 165 -19.59 4.46 3.16
N ARG A 166 -19.21 3.78 4.25
CA ARG A 166 -20.12 2.81 4.88
C ARG A 166 -21.40 3.60 5.14
N ARG A 167 -22.53 3.20 4.53
CA ARG A 167 -23.84 3.76 4.87
C ARG A 167 -23.93 3.67 6.39
N ARG A 168 -23.93 4.81 7.08
CA ARG A 168 -24.32 4.82 8.50
C ARG A 168 -25.71 4.22 8.49
N GLY A 169 -25.86 3.05 9.11
CA GLY A 169 -27.18 2.50 9.38
C GLY A 169 -27.97 3.62 10.05
N VAL A 170 -29.07 3.99 9.42
CA VAL A 170 -30.08 4.82 10.07
C VAL A 170 -30.53 4.01 11.26
N SER A 171 -30.06 4.36 12.46
CA SER A 171 -30.67 3.90 13.70
C SER A 171 -32.03 4.59 13.75
N ALA A 172 -33.05 3.92 13.26
CA ALA A 172 -34.41 4.19 13.66
C ALA A 172 -34.57 3.63 15.08
N GLY A 173 -34.93 4.50 16.02
CA GLY A 173 -35.12 4.19 17.44
C GLY A 173 -35.18 5.47 18.24
#